data_AF-A0AAV6D001-F1
#
_entry.id   AF-A0AAV6D001-F1
#
_cell.length_a   1.000
_cell.length_b   1.000
_cell.length_c   1.000
_cell.angle_alpha   90.00
_cell.angle_beta   90.00
_cell.angle_gamma   90.00
#
_symmetry.space_group_name_H-M   'P 1'
#
loop_
_entity.id
_entity.type
_entity.pdbx_description
1 polymer ?
#
loop_
_entity_poly.entity_id
_entity_poly.type
_entity_poly.pdbx_seq_one_letter_code
_entity_poly.pdbx_strand_id
1 'polypeptide(L)'
;MSMQHDAELDDILQDGELKHVAELLRAGRMSEDPPLDDAFRSALRRQLMNRAWGMGGGTAPSWRKAFGPTGLAWAGAAVGVILIAAAVVFTALTNGSTGSLTRDVLVTSPMNDQSAVRLQQPILVNFNQPMDHTSTETAVQITPATTVAFSWSANTLSVQPTSGNLAPNTQYQVTIGPGARTASGEKLAAPKTITFVTQPPAPSPSP
;
A
#
# COMPACT_ATOMS: atom_id res chain seq x y z
N MET A 1 -29.49 42.82 -2.27
CA MET A 1 -28.99 41.43 -2.31
C MET A 1 -27.50 41.51 -2.04
N SER A 2 -27.14 41.29 -0.78
CA SER A 2 -25.83 41.52 -0.21
C SER A 2 -24.96 40.30 -0.47
N MET A 3 -23.96 40.42 -1.34
CA MET A 3 -22.88 39.44 -1.42
C MET A 3 -22.02 39.63 -0.17
N GLN A 4 -22.11 38.70 0.78
CA GLN A 4 -21.18 38.61 1.90
C GLN A 4 -19.78 38.46 1.31
N HIS A 5 -18.98 39.53 1.41
CA HIS A 5 -17.54 39.47 1.23
C HIS A 5 -16.98 38.78 2.47
N ASP A 6 -16.58 37.52 2.33
CA ASP A 6 -15.85 36.79 3.37
C ASP A 6 -14.45 37.38 3.49
N ALA A 7 -14.28 38.30 4.44
CA ALA A 7 -13.00 38.92 4.78
C ALA A 7 -12.00 37.90 5.38
N GLU A 8 -12.46 36.72 5.78
CA GLU A 8 -11.60 35.68 6.35
C GLU A 8 -10.77 34.94 5.30
N LEU A 9 -11.15 34.99 4.02
CA LEU A 9 -10.36 34.34 2.95
C LEU A 9 -9.07 35.11 2.62
N ASP A 10 -9.00 36.41 2.91
CA ASP A 10 -7.83 37.24 2.61
C ASP A 10 -6.69 37.01 3.60
N ASP A 11 -7.00 36.63 4.85
CA ASP A 11 -6.01 36.37 5.90
C ASP A 11 -5.24 35.05 5.67
N ILE A 12 -5.90 34.05 5.08
CA ILE A 12 -5.32 32.73 4.77
C ILE A 12 -4.47 32.76 3.48
N LEU A 13 -4.69 33.75 2.62
CA LEU A 13 -4.01 33.92 1.32
C LEU A 13 -2.77 34.83 1.38
N GLN A 14 -2.43 35.38 2.55
CA GLN A 14 -1.26 36.24 2.75
C GLN A 14 0.01 35.49 3.13
N ASP A 15 -0.04 34.17 3.33
CA ASP A 15 1.15 33.37 3.56
C ASP A 15 2.05 33.35 2.31
N GLY A 16 3.25 33.93 2.43
CA GLY A 16 4.24 34.02 1.35
C GLY A 16 4.65 32.67 0.75
N GLU A 17 4.36 31.57 1.44
CA GLU A 17 4.62 30.20 1.01
C GLU A 17 3.69 29.76 -0.13
N LEU A 18 2.41 30.13 -0.11
CA LEU A 18 1.44 29.74 -1.15
C LEU A 18 1.71 30.43 -2.49
N LYS A 19 2.26 31.65 -2.47
CA LYS A 19 2.71 32.34 -3.69
C LYS A 19 3.90 31.63 -4.31
N HIS A 20 4.82 31.11 -3.50
CA HIS A 20 5.95 30.29 -3.96
C HIS A 20 5.49 28.95 -4.55
N VAL A 21 4.51 28.28 -3.94
CA VAL A 21 3.95 27.01 -4.46
C VAL A 21 3.17 27.25 -5.75
N ALA A 22 2.42 28.34 -5.86
CA ALA A 22 1.74 28.73 -7.08
C ALA A 22 2.72 29.08 -8.21
N GLU A 23 3.86 29.70 -7.89
CA GLU A 23 4.92 30.00 -8.85
C GLU A 23 5.67 28.74 -9.30
N LEU A 24 5.92 27.78 -8.39
CA LEU A 24 6.51 26.47 -8.71
C LEU A 24 5.59 25.59 -9.55
N LEU A 25 4.27 25.59 -9.27
CA LEU A 25 3.28 24.89 -10.10
C LEU A 25 3.13 25.51 -11.49
N ARG A 26 3.38 26.83 -11.61
CA ARG A 26 3.39 27.53 -12.89
C ARG A 26 4.67 27.26 -13.67
N ALA A 27 5.81 27.17 -12.99
CA ALA A 27 7.10 26.82 -13.58
C ALA A 27 7.15 25.34 -14.05
N GLY A 28 6.43 24.44 -13.37
CA GLY A 28 6.31 23.03 -13.76
C GLY A 28 5.34 22.73 -14.91
N ARG A 29 4.54 23.70 -15.37
CA ARG A 29 3.53 23.50 -16.43
C ARG A 29 4.03 23.85 -17.84
N MET A 30 5.34 23.73 -18.09
CA MET A 30 5.90 23.81 -19.43
C MET A 30 6.96 22.72 -19.59
N SER A 31 6.53 21.49 -19.87
CA SER A 31 7.36 20.44 -20.51
C SER A 31 6.42 19.34 -21.02
N GLU A 32 6.33 19.24 -22.35
CA GLU A 32 5.89 18.11 -23.18
C GLU A 32 4.60 17.30 -22.86
N ASP A 33 3.59 17.47 -23.71
CA ASP A 33 2.54 16.46 -24.00
C ASP A 33 3.14 15.18 -24.63
N PRO A 34 2.84 13.96 -24.13
CA PRO A 34 2.82 12.76 -24.96
C PRO A 34 1.38 12.47 -25.42
N PRO A 35 1.13 12.13 -26.71
CA PRO A 35 -0.22 11.86 -27.17
C PRO A 35 -0.76 10.59 -26.51
N LEU A 36 -1.94 10.67 -25.87
CA LEU A 36 -2.71 9.49 -25.47
C LEU A 36 -3.34 8.87 -26.74
N ASP A 37 -2.72 7.84 -27.29
CA ASP A 37 -3.15 7.14 -28.51
C ASP A 37 -4.63 6.69 -28.44
N ASP A 38 -5.36 6.82 -29.55
CA ASP A 38 -6.76 6.36 -29.69
C ASP A 38 -6.93 4.84 -29.44
N ALA A 39 -5.84 4.08 -29.59
CA ALA A 39 -5.79 2.65 -29.26
C ALA A 39 -6.04 2.39 -27.77
N PHE A 40 -5.53 3.25 -26.89
CA PHE A 40 -5.74 3.14 -25.44
C PHE A 40 -7.20 3.43 -25.07
N ARG A 41 -7.76 4.50 -25.65
CA ARG A 41 -9.16 4.91 -25.42
C ARG A 41 -10.15 3.82 -25.85
N SER A 42 -9.89 3.18 -26.98
CA SER A 42 -10.71 2.09 -27.51
C SER A 42 -10.55 0.78 -26.72
N ALA A 43 -9.37 0.49 -26.16
CA ALA A 43 -9.18 -0.62 -25.23
C ALA A 43 -9.95 -0.41 -23.91
N LEU A 44 -9.85 0.79 -23.33
CA LEU A 44 -10.52 1.13 -22.08
C LEU A 44 -12.05 1.09 -22.21
N ARG A 45 -12.59 1.60 -23.33
CA ARG A 45 -14.03 1.55 -23.62
C ARG A 45 -14.56 0.11 -23.68
N ARG A 46 -13.82 -0.80 -24.31
CA ARG A 46 -14.20 -2.23 -24.37
C ARG A 46 -14.18 -2.86 -22.99
N GLN A 47 -13.17 -2.54 -22.19
CA GLN A 47 -13.02 -3.08 -20.83
C GLN A 47 -14.13 -2.62 -19.88
N LEU A 48 -14.60 -1.38 -20.04
CA LEU A 48 -15.72 -0.85 -19.26
C LEU A 48 -17.07 -1.45 -19.69
N MET A 49 -17.31 -1.63 -20.99
CA MET A 49 -18.56 -2.23 -21.46
C MET A 49 -18.71 -3.71 -21.06
N ASN A 50 -17.62 -4.45 -20.98
CA ASN A 50 -17.66 -5.86 -20.55
C ASN A 50 -17.96 -6.04 -19.04
N ARG A 51 -17.67 -5.03 -18.20
CA ARG A 51 -17.95 -5.09 -16.76
C ARG A 51 -19.37 -4.64 -16.37
N ALA A 52 -20.07 -3.92 -17.24
CA ALA A 52 -21.37 -3.31 -16.91
C ALA A 52 -22.54 -4.30 -16.88
N TRP A 53 -22.44 -5.46 -17.54
CA TRP A 53 -23.55 -6.42 -17.64
C TRP A 53 -23.63 -7.43 -16.49
N GLY A 54 -22.68 -7.42 -15.54
CA GLY A 54 -22.63 -8.37 -14.42
C GLY A 54 -23.31 -7.92 -13.12
N MET A 55 -23.75 -6.66 -13.01
CA MET A 55 -24.35 -6.10 -11.78
C MET A 55 -25.73 -5.52 -12.09
N GLY A 56 -26.77 -6.36 -12.02
CA GLY A 56 -28.14 -5.94 -12.30
C GLY A 56 -29.19 -6.92 -11.76
N GLY A 57 -29.10 -7.29 -10.48
CA GLY A 57 -30.15 -8.08 -9.84
C GLY A 57 -30.16 -7.90 -8.33
N GLY A 58 -31.22 -7.29 -7.80
CA GLY A 58 -31.64 -7.48 -6.40
C GLY A 58 -31.56 -6.27 -5.45
N THR A 59 -32.73 -5.66 -5.23
CA THR A 59 -33.18 -4.97 -4.00
C THR A 59 -32.60 -3.59 -3.64
N ALA A 60 -33.43 -2.56 -3.83
CA ALA A 60 -33.16 -1.15 -3.48
C ALA A 60 -33.67 -0.77 -2.07
N PRO A 61 -32.97 0.12 -1.33
CA PRO A 61 -33.58 0.89 -0.25
C PRO A 61 -33.56 2.44 -0.45
N SER A 62 -34.71 3.04 -0.09
CA SER A 62 -34.99 4.35 0.54
C SER A 62 -34.43 5.70 0.05
N TRP A 63 -33.62 5.81 -1.01
CA TRP A 63 -33.16 7.14 -1.48
C TRP A 63 -34.19 7.94 -2.31
N ARG A 64 -35.37 7.37 -2.58
CA ARG A 64 -36.41 7.94 -3.47
C ARG A 64 -37.19 9.14 -2.91
N LYS A 65 -36.79 9.72 -1.77
CA LYS A 65 -37.45 10.93 -1.23
C LYS A 65 -36.70 12.23 -1.49
N ALA A 66 -35.49 12.19 -2.05
CA ALA A 66 -34.68 13.40 -2.23
C ALA A 66 -34.67 14.00 -3.66
N PHE A 67 -35.25 13.34 -4.66
CA PHE A 67 -35.11 13.79 -6.06
C PHE A 67 -36.42 13.68 -6.85
N GLY A 68 -37.33 14.62 -6.58
CA GLY A 68 -38.42 15.02 -7.49
C GLY A 68 -37.94 16.02 -8.55
N PRO A 69 -38.73 16.27 -9.60
CA PRO A 69 -38.17 16.42 -10.95
C PRO A 69 -38.06 17.87 -11.38
N THR A 70 -36.84 18.35 -11.59
CA THR A 70 -36.41 19.17 -12.75
C THR A 70 -34.92 19.47 -12.61
N GLY A 71 -34.12 19.11 -13.62
CA GLY A 71 -32.76 19.64 -13.80
C GLY A 71 -31.57 18.76 -13.38
N LEU A 72 -31.51 17.49 -13.79
CA LEU A 72 -30.27 16.71 -13.76
C LEU A 72 -29.49 16.92 -15.06
N ALA A 73 -28.40 17.70 -15.02
CA ALA A 73 -27.46 17.79 -16.13
C ALA A 73 -25.99 18.01 -15.71
N TRP A 74 -25.51 17.54 -14.55
CA TRP A 74 -24.07 17.62 -14.20
C TRP A 74 -23.50 16.46 -13.34
N ALA A 75 -24.19 15.32 -13.22
CA ALA A 75 -23.76 14.25 -12.30
C ALA A 75 -23.01 13.06 -12.95
N GLY A 76 -22.43 13.24 -14.15
CA GLY A 76 -21.69 12.17 -14.85
C GLY A 76 -20.16 12.23 -14.66
N ALA A 77 -19.58 13.43 -14.69
CA ALA A 77 -18.12 13.59 -14.63
C ALA A 77 -17.57 13.56 -13.19
N ALA A 78 -18.34 14.03 -12.21
CA ALA A 78 -17.88 14.13 -10.82
C ALA A 78 -17.69 12.75 -10.17
N VAL A 79 -18.58 11.78 -10.42
CA VAL A 79 -18.51 10.46 -9.77
C VAL A 79 -17.31 9.64 -10.29
N GLY A 80 -16.97 9.73 -11.57
CA GLY A 80 -15.80 9.02 -12.13
C GLY A 80 -14.48 9.59 -11.62
N VAL A 81 -14.35 10.92 -11.53
CA VAL A 81 -13.16 11.58 -10.98
C VAL A 81 -13.07 11.38 -9.46
N ILE A 82 -14.19 11.42 -8.73
CA ILE A 82 -14.21 11.12 -7.28
C ILE A 82 -13.87 9.64 -7.02
N LEU A 83 -14.28 8.69 -7.87
CA LEU A 83 -13.92 7.28 -7.71
C LEU A 83 -12.46 6.98 -8.07
N ILE A 84 -11.90 7.66 -9.08
CA ILE A 84 -10.46 7.53 -9.40
C ILE A 84 -9.62 8.22 -8.33
N ALA A 85 -10.01 9.41 -7.87
CA ALA A 85 -9.36 10.07 -6.74
C ALA A 85 -9.48 9.20 -5.48
N ALA A 86 -10.65 8.61 -5.19
CA ALA A 86 -10.84 7.71 -4.08
C ALA A 86 -10.04 6.41 -4.24
N ALA A 87 -9.88 5.86 -5.44
CA ALA A 87 -9.07 4.66 -5.66
C ALA A 87 -7.57 4.96 -5.54
N VAL A 88 -7.09 6.09 -6.08
CA VAL A 88 -5.70 6.55 -5.93
C VAL A 88 -5.40 6.89 -4.47
N VAL A 89 -6.30 7.60 -3.80
CA VAL A 89 -6.24 7.88 -2.35
C VAL A 89 -6.35 6.60 -1.54
N PHE A 90 -7.19 5.63 -1.90
CA PHE A 90 -7.30 4.34 -1.22
C PHE A 90 -6.03 3.49 -1.41
N THR A 91 -5.43 3.47 -2.61
CA THR A 91 -4.11 2.85 -2.83
C THR A 91 -2.98 3.62 -2.12
N ALA A 92 -3.07 4.93 -1.99
CA ALA A 92 -2.11 5.74 -1.25
C ALA A 92 -2.31 5.66 0.28
N LEU A 93 -3.51 5.35 0.77
CA LEU A 93 -3.80 5.12 2.18
C LEU A 93 -3.49 3.67 2.61
N THR A 94 -3.53 2.70 1.68
CA THR A 94 -3.17 1.30 1.96
C THR A 94 -1.67 1.03 1.76
N ASN A 95 -1.01 1.73 0.84
CA ASN A 95 0.44 1.64 0.62
C ASN A 95 1.24 2.79 1.26
N GLY A 96 0.59 3.90 1.57
CA GLY A 96 1.17 4.97 2.37
C GLY A 96 1.05 4.59 3.82
N SER A 97 2.10 3.95 4.33
CA SER A 97 2.47 4.23 5.71
C SER A 97 2.64 5.74 5.77
N THR A 98 1.65 6.45 6.32
CA THR A 98 1.91 7.79 6.86
C THR A 98 3.06 7.56 7.82
N GLY A 99 4.26 7.95 7.37
CA GLY A 99 5.45 7.91 8.19
C GLY A 99 5.13 8.78 9.38
N SER A 100 4.71 8.13 10.46
CA SER A 100 4.56 8.76 11.74
C SER A 100 5.86 9.52 11.94
N LEU A 101 5.76 10.81 12.25
CA LEU A 101 6.92 11.63 12.61
C LEU A 101 7.56 11.14 13.93
N THR A 102 7.10 10.01 14.46
CA THR A 102 7.73 9.26 15.53
C THR A 102 8.96 8.55 15.00
N ARG A 103 10.01 8.58 15.82
CA ARG A 103 11.29 7.91 15.65
C ARG A 103 11.15 6.37 15.74
N ASP A 104 10.10 5.80 15.15
CA ASP A 104 9.81 4.39 15.23
C ASP A 104 10.55 3.61 14.14
N VAL A 105 11.07 2.45 14.51
CA VAL A 105 11.62 1.47 13.57
C VAL A 105 10.46 0.90 12.75
N LEU A 106 10.43 1.21 11.46
CA LEU A 106 9.49 0.59 10.54
C LEU A 106 10.08 -0.72 10.03
N VAL A 107 9.29 -1.79 10.14
CA VAL A 107 9.63 -3.12 9.67
C VAL A 107 8.63 -3.56 8.61
N THR A 108 9.11 -3.92 7.43
CA THR A 108 8.31 -4.37 6.29
C THR A 108 8.86 -5.66 5.70
N SER A 109 8.03 -6.44 5.03
CA SER A 109 8.44 -7.64 4.31
C SER A 109 7.59 -7.81 3.05
N PRO A 110 8.18 -8.13 1.89
CA PRO A 110 7.43 -8.38 0.66
C PRO A 110 6.58 -9.67 0.75
N MET A 111 6.87 -10.54 1.72
CA MET A 111 6.13 -11.78 1.93
C MET A 111 4.93 -11.61 2.86
N ASN A 112 4.80 -10.46 3.51
CA ASN A 112 3.72 -10.28 4.47
C ASN A 112 2.35 -10.41 3.78
N ASP A 113 1.50 -11.24 4.36
CA ASP A 113 0.17 -11.61 3.88
C ASP A 113 0.17 -12.25 2.48
N GLN A 114 1.32 -12.73 2.00
CA GLN A 114 1.42 -13.46 0.74
C GLN A 114 0.96 -14.90 0.88
N SER A 115 0.34 -15.40 -0.19
CA SER A 115 0.05 -16.81 -0.39
C SER A 115 0.96 -17.39 -1.48
N ALA A 116 1.14 -18.70 -1.46
CA ALA A 116 1.98 -19.44 -2.41
C ALA A 116 3.47 -19.03 -2.44
N VAL A 117 4.06 -18.71 -1.28
CA VAL A 117 5.50 -18.45 -1.15
C VAL A 117 6.30 -19.71 -1.51
N ARG A 118 7.35 -19.56 -2.31
CA ARG A 118 8.21 -20.69 -2.72
C ARG A 118 8.94 -21.28 -1.51
N LEU A 119 9.04 -22.61 -1.46
CA LEU A 119 9.54 -23.34 -0.28
C LEU A 119 11.01 -23.07 0.08
N GLN A 120 11.80 -22.57 -0.86
CA GLN A 120 13.23 -22.29 -0.69
C GLN A 120 13.55 -20.80 -0.67
N GLN A 121 12.53 -19.93 -0.79
CA GLN A 121 12.73 -18.50 -0.90
C GLN A 121 13.20 -17.93 0.43
N PRO A 122 14.27 -17.11 0.47
CA PRO A 122 14.68 -16.42 1.67
C PRO A 122 13.57 -15.49 2.15
N ILE A 123 13.31 -15.49 3.47
CA ILE A 123 12.37 -14.56 4.08
C ILE A 123 13.10 -13.23 4.27
N LEU A 124 12.64 -12.20 3.57
CA LEU A 124 13.24 -10.87 3.59
C LEU A 124 12.49 -9.96 4.56
N VAL A 125 13.23 -9.28 5.42
CA VAL A 125 12.73 -8.30 6.38
C VAL A 125 13.51 -7.01 6.18
N ASN A 126 12.82 -5.94 5.85
CA ASN A 126 13.38 -4.63 5.59
C ASN A 126 13.12 -3.70 6.77
N PHE A 127 14.17 -3.03 7.22
CA PHE A 127 14.13 -1.99 8.25
C PHE A 127 14.35 -0.62 7.62
N ASN A 128 13.66 0.41 8.13
CA ASN A 128 13.90 1.80 7.69
C ASN A 128 15.24 2.38 8.17
N GLN A 129 15.91 1.71 9.11
CA GLN A 129 17.16 2.18 9.71
C GLN A 129 18.09 1.02 10.07
N PRO A 130 19.39 1.29 10.28
CA PRO A 130 20.35 0.26 10.66
C PRO A 130 20.00 -0.40 11.99
N MET A 131 20.08 -1.73 12.02
CA MET A 131 19.80 -2.55 13.19
C MET A 131 21.09 -3.15 13.76
N ASP A 132 21.11 -3.43 15.06
CA ASP A 132 22.12 -4.29 15.65
C ASP A 132 21.80 -5.75 15.29
N HIS A 133 22.68 -6.37 14.51
CA HIS A 133 22.41 -7.67 13.90
C HIS A 133 22.22 -8.76 14.95
N THR A 134 23.12 -8.86 15.93
CA THR A 134 23.09 -9.93 16.94
C THR A 134 21.84 -9.86 17.83
N SER A 135 21.46 -8.67 18.29
CA SER A 135 20.23 -8.50 19.09
C SER A 135 18.98 -8.78 18.27
N THR A 136 18.97 -8.38 17.00
CA THR A 136 17.81 -8.59 16.11
C THR A 136 17.64 -10.07 15.79
N GLU A 137 18.72 -10.78 15.44
CA GLU A 137 18.71 -12.22 15.18
C GLU A 137 18.22 -13.01 16.40
N THR A 138 18.69 -12.65 17.61
CA THR A 138 18.25 -13.29 18.86
C THR A 138 16.77 -13.02 19.17
N ALA A 139 16.23 -11.91 18.69
CA ALA A 139 14.84 -11.52 18.88
C ALA A 139 13.90 -12.10 17.81
N VAL A 140 14.40 -12.78 16.78
CA VAL A 140 13.59 -13.42 15.74
C VAL A 140 13.05 -14.76 16.25
N GLN A 141 11.75 -14.96 16.08
CA GLN A 141 11.04 -16.20 16.38
C GLN A 141 10.24 -16.63 15.15
N ILE A 142 10.31 -17.91 14.79
CA ILE A 142 9.64 -18.47 13.61
C ILE A 142 8.76 -19.62 14.03
N THR A 143 7.48 -19.57 13.63
CA THR A 143 6.49 -20.62 13.88
C THR A 143 5.88 -21.07 12.55
N PRO A 144 5.87 -22.37 12.22
CA PRO A 144 6.51 -23.49 12.92
C PRO A 144 8.04 -23.36 13.05
N ALA A 145 8.60 -23.95 14.09
CA ALA A 145 10.04 -23.91 14.36
C ALA A 145 10.82 -24.46 13.16
N THR A 146 11.73 -23.64 12.63
CA THR A 146 12.51 -23.95 11.43
C THR A 146 13.96 -23.56 11.67
N THR A 147 14.90 -24.42 11.30
CA THR A 147 16.32 -24.08 11.35
C THR A 147 16.65 -23.13 10.22
N VAL A 148 17.24 -21.98 10.56
CA VAL A 148 17.53 -20.90 9.62
C VAL A 148 18.95 -20.38 9.79
N ALA A 149 19.48 -19.77 8.74
CA ALA A 149 20.68 -18.95 8.75
C ALA A 149 20.29 -17.50 8.46
N PHE A 150 20.95 -16.58 9.16
CA PHE A 150 20.75 -15.16 8.99
C PHE A 150 21.85 -14.58 8.12
N SER A 151 21.48 -13.64 7.26
CA SER A 151 22.42 -12.82 6.50
C SER A 151 21.85 -11.41 6.36
N TRP A 152 22.73 -10.42 6.26
CA TRP A 152 22.37 -9.01 6.23
C TRP A 152 22.87 -8.36 4.95
N SER A 153 22.04 -7.49 4.40
CA SER A 153 22.39 -6.59 3.31
C SER A 153 21.87 -5.21 3.66
N ALA A 154 22.76 -4.29 4.04
CA ALA A 154 22.41 -2.97 4.58
C ALA A 154 21.37 -3.09 5.71
N ASN A 155 20.15 -2.58 5.49
CA ASN A 155 19.07 -2.59 6.47
C ASN A 155 18.07 -3.73 6.22
N THR A 156 18.45 -4.76 5.46
CA THR A 156 17.63 -5.92 5.14
C THR A 156 18.21 -7.16 5.79
N LEU A 157 17.40 -7.82 6.62
CA LEU A 157 17.65 -9.15 7.14
C LEU A 157 17.08 -10.19 6.17
N SER A 158 17.91 -11.13 5.77
CA SER A 158 17.53 -12.31 5.01
C SER A 158 17.63 -13.54 5.90
N VAL A 159 16.50 -14.23 6.06
CA VAL A 159 16.37 -15.46 6.84
C VAL A 159 16.22 -16.62 5.88
N GLN A 160 17.26 -17.44 5.74
CA GLN A 160 17.30 -18.57 4.83
C GLN A 160 17.07 -19.88 5.59
N PRO A 161 16.06 -20.69 5.24
CA PRO A 161 15.91 -22.05 5.78
C PRO A 161 17.13 -22.92 5.45
N THR A 162 17.72 -23.57 6.46
CA THR A 162 18.91 -24.44 6.31
C THR A 162 18.58 -25.92 6.31
N SER A 163 17.43 -26.31 6.87
CA SER A 163 16.94 -27.70 6.87
C SER A 163 16.38 -28.16 5.51
N GLY A 164 16.60 -27.38 4.44
CA GLY A 164 16.06 -27.61 3.11
C GLY A 164 14.83 -26.75 2.83
N ASN A 165 13.71 -27.38 2.51
CA ASN A 165 12.48 -26.69 2.12
C ASN A 165 11.59 -26.39 3.33
N LEU A 166 10.91 -25.26 3.32
CA LEU A 166 9.75 -25.04 4.18
C LEU A 166 8.67 -26.09 3.89
N ALA A 167 7.86 -26.40 4.91
CA ALA A 167 6.74 -27.31 4.76
C ALA A 167 5.73 -26.72 3.75
N PRO A 168 5.26 -27.50 2.76
CA PRO A 168 4.31 -27.01 1.77
C PRO A 168 2.94 -26.75 2.38
N ASN A 169 2.16 -25.87 1.76
CA ASN A 169 0.82 -25.47 2.20
C ASN A 169 0.71 -25.15 3.71
N THR A 170 1.77 -24.59 4.29
CA THR A 170 1.89 -24.28 5.71
C THR A 170 1.93 -22.77 5.93
N GLN A 171 1.19 -22.30 6.92
CA GLN A 171 1.26 -20.92 7.38
C GLN A 171 2.48 -20.75 8.29
N TYR A 172 3.33 -19.80 7.95
CA TYR A 172 4.48 -19.39 8.74
C TYR A 172 4.25 -18.00 9.33
N GLN A 173 4.72 -17.83 10.55
CA GLN A 173 4.74 -16.57 11.27
C GLN A 173 6.16 -16.29 11.73
N VAL A 174 6.69 -15.14 11.30
CA VAL A 174 7.98 -14.61 11.75
C VAL A 174 7.71 -13.40 12.64
N THR A 175 8.12 -13.49 13.89
CA THR A 175 7.96 -12.41 14.86
C THR A 175 9.33 -11.88 15.27
N ILE A 176 9.51 -10.57 15.19
CA ILE A 176 10.68 -9.85 15.68
C ILE A 176 10.27 -9.20 17.00
N GLY A 177 10.82 -9.72 18.09
CA GLY A 177 10.48 -9.30 19.44
C GLY A 177 11.08 -7.94 19.85
N PRO A 178 10.66 -7.40 21.00
CA PRO A 178 11.16 -6.13 21.56
C PRO A 178 12.64 -6.19 22.01
N GLY A 179 13.28 -7.36 21.92
CA GLY A 179 14.72 -7.54 22.13
C GLY A 179 15.58 -6.96 21.01
N ALA A 180 15.01 -6.78 19.81
CA ALA A 180 15.71 -6.20 18.66
C ALA A 180 16.03 -4.73 18.93
N ARG A 181 17.26 -4.32 18.58
CA ARG A 181 17.73 -2.95 18.77
C ARG A 181 18.25 -2.35 17.47
N THR A 182 18.10 -1.04 17.34
CA THR A 182 18.79 -0.27 16.30
C THR A 182 20.30 -0.29 16.55
N ALA A 183 21.08 0.05 15.53
CA ALA A 183 22.52 0.26 15.69
C ALA A 183 22.86 1.39 16.70
N SER A 184 21.91 2.30 16.94
CA SER A 184 22.00 3.36 17.96
C SER A 184 21.57 2.91 19.36
N GLY A 185 21.18 1.65 19.55
CA GLY A 185 20.82 1.05 20.84
C GLY A 185 19.36 1.22 21.27
N GLU A 186 18.52 1.79 20.41
CA GLU A 186 17.09 1.98 20.66
C GLU A 186 16.34 0.66 20.45
N LYS A 187 15.43 0.30 21.36
CA LYS A 187 14.66 -0.95 21.25
C LYS A 187 13.50 -0.78 20.27
N LEU A 188 13.10 -1.88 19.65
CA LEU A 188 11.86 -1.93 18.90
C LEU A 188 10.66 -1.62 19.80
N ALA A 189 9.87 -0.60 19.46
CA ALA A 189 8.75 -0.12 20.28
C ALA A 189 7.67 -1.18 20.51
N ALA A 190 7.39 -1.99 19.48
CA ALA A 190 6.44 -3.10 19.54
C ALA A 190 6.93 -4.27 18.69
N PRO A 191 6.63 -5.53 19.06
CA PRO A 191 6.98 -6.67 18.24
C PRO A 191 6.34 -6.58 16.85
N LYS A 192 7.10 -6.90 15.81
CA LYS A 192 6.58 -6.99 14.44
C LYS A 192 6.33 -8.44 14.08
N THR A 193 5.16 -8.73 13.54
CA THR A 193 4.84 -10.04 12.97
C THR A 193 4.70 -9.95 11.45
N ILE A 194 5.24 -10.95 10.77
CA ILE A 194 5.12 -11.19 9.34
C ILE A 194 4.49 -12.58 9.16
N THR A 195 3.39 -12.65 8.42
CA THR A 195 2.68 -13.92 8.19
C THR A 195 2.66 -14.22 6.70
N PHE A 196 2.88 -15.48 6.32
CA PHE A 196 2.79 -15.91 4.93
C PHE A 196 2.42 -17.40 4.82
N VAL A 197 1.91 -17.81 3.66
CA VAL A 197 1.57 -19.20 3.36
C VAL A 197 2.41 -19.72 2.21
N THR A 198 3.05 -20.87 2.41
CA THR A 198 3.87 -21.52 1.37
C THR A 198 3.02 -22.16 0.28
N GLN A 199 3.59 -22.33 -0.92
CA GLN A 199 2.93 -23.03 -2.03
C GLN A 199 2.56 -24.49 -1.69
N PRO A 200 1.52 -25.03 -2.34
CA PRO A 200 1.22 -26.46 -2.30
C PRO A 200 2.41 -27.31 -2.78
N PRO A 201 2.47 -28.60 -2.43
CA PRO A 201 3.47 -29.49 -3.00
C PRO A 201 3.29 -29.56 -4.53
N ALA A 202 4.40 -29.71 -5.25
CA ALA A 202 4.34 -29.90 -6.69
C ALA A 202 3.49 -31.13 -7.03
N PRO A 203 2.63 -31.08 -8.07
CA PRO A 203 1.87 -32.23 -8.49
C PRO A 203 2.81 -33.36 -8.92
N SER A 204 2.58 -34.57 -8.40
CA SER A 204 3.29 -35.76 -8.84
C SER A 204 3.03 -35.98 -10.34
N PRO A 205 4.06 -36.25 -11.16
CA PRO A 205 3.82 -36.61 -12.56
C PRO A 205 3.00 -37.90 -12.62
N SER A 206 1.92 -37.90 -13.42
CA SER A 206 1.16 -39.12 -13.72
C SER A 206 2.03 -40.09 -14.53
N PRO A 207 2.03 -41.40 -14.22
CA PRO A 207 2.78 -42.41 -14.97
C PRO A 207 2.24 -42.65 -16.39
#